data_AF-A0A7L3PCS2-F1
#
_entry.id   AF-A0A7L3PCS2-F1
#
_cell.length_a   1.000
_cell.length_b   1.000
_cell.length_c   1.000
_cell.angle_alpha   90.00
_cell.angle_beta   90.00
_cell.angle_gamma   90.00
#
_symmetry.space_group_name_H-M   'P 1'
#
loop_
_entity.id
_entity.type
_entity.pdbx_description
1 polymer ?
#
loop_
_entity_poly.entity_id
_entity_poly.type
_entity_poly.pdbx_seq_one_letter_code
_entity_poly.pdbx_strand_id
1 'polypeptide(L)'
;QVRKLIWEGTLHLVQEGLKSGFLHQSTAEHSCRKNNIPVVCGLSELCEMAKQFPAVNEGDRQAVHVLEDENFSPEQDLLSCVTENNSDYAKIIVLMGQKYLVPPKSSFLLSDISCLQPLLNYKKKYDVIVIDPPWENKSVKRSNRYNLLSSSQIKQIPVPALAAPNCLVVTWVTNRQKHLRFVKDELYPHWSVKTLAEWHWVKITNAGEFVLPLDSLHKKPYEVLVLGRIQGDVEEALSRKSEGVLPIPEHKLIVSIPCTLHSHKPPLTAVLAEFLKPDVECLELFARNLQPGWTSWGNEVLKFQHTDYFTLLQNE
;
A
#
# COMPACT_ATOMS: atom_id res chain seq x y z
N GLN A 1 -23.53 -1.71 14.61
CA GLN A 1 -23.28 -0.32 14.18
C GLN A 1 -22.59 -0.27 12.81
N VAL A 2 -21.37 -0.81 12.66
CA VAL A 2 -20.62 -0.83 11.37
C VAL A 2 -21.41 -1.41 10.19
N ARG A 3 -22.11 -2.54 10.37
CA ARG A 3 -22.93 -3.16 9.31
C ARG A 3 -23.96 -2.20 8.70
N LYS A 4 -24.65 -1.43 9.54
CA LYS A 4 -25.67 -0.47 9.13
C LYS A 4 -25.03 0.67 8.33
N LEU A 5 -23.92 1.20 8.85
CA LEU A 5 -23.14 2.25 8.21
C LEU A 5 -22.64 1.84 6.82
N ILE A 6 -22.09 0.63 6.69
CA ILE A 6 -21.67 0.06 5.40
C ILE A 6 -22.87 -0.07 4.46
N TRP A 7 -23.97 -0.67 4.91
CA TRP A 7 -25.14 -0.89 4.06
C TRP A 7 -25.72 0.43 3.53
N GLU A 8 -25.99 1.40 4.41
CA GLU A 8 -26.60 2.67 4.05
C GLU A 8 -25.67 3.53 3.20
N GLY A 9 -24.39 3.62 3.56
CA GLY A 9 -23.42 4.41 2.81
C GLY A 9 -23.08 3.80 1.45
N THR A 10 -22.97 2.48 1.34
CA THR A 10 -22.79 1.81 0.05
C THR A 10 -23.99 2.01 -0.87
N LEU A 11 -25.22 1.96 -0.34
CA LEU A 11 -26.42 2.18 -1.15
C LEU A 11 -26.40 3.55 -1.84
N HIS A 12 -26.05 4.61 -1.12
CA HIS A 12 -25.96 5.97 -1.69
C HIS A 12 -24.90 6.05 -2.79
N LEU A 13 -23.71 5.48 -2.57
CA LEU A 13 -22.62 5.49 -3.56
C LEU A 13 -22.95 4.65 -4.79
N VAL A 14 -23.62 3.51 -4.62
CA VAL A 14 -24.08 2.66 -5.74
C VAL A 14 -25.14 3.38 -6.57
N GLN A 15 -26.09 4.06 -5.94
CA GLN A 15 -27.10 4.85 -6.65
C GLN A 15 -26.45 5.94 -7.50
N GLU A 16 -25.45 6.64 -6.97
CA GLU A 16 -24.72 7.66 -7.73
C GLU A 16 -23.89 7.05 -8.87
N GLY A 17 -23.21 5.93 -8.62
CA GLY A 17 -22.47 5.20 -9.65
C GLY A 17 -23.35 4.68 -10.79
N LEU A 18 -24.60 4.27 -10.50
CA LEU A 18 -25.57 3.90 -11.53
C LEU A 18 -26.05 5.12 -12.33
N LYS A 19 -26.32 6.25 -11.67
CA LYS A 19 -26.72 7.50 -12.34
C LYS A 19 -25.62 8.05 -13.25
N SER A 20 -24.36 7.96 -12.82
CA SER A 20 -23.21 8.44 -13.59
C SER A 20 -22.78 7.48 -14.71
N GLY A 21 -23.43 6.30 -14.83
CA GLY A 21 -23.07 5.26 -15.80
C GLY A 21 -21.78 4.50 -15.46
N PHE A 22 -21.22 4.69 -14.26
CA PHE A 22 -20.04 3.96 -13.79
C PHE A 22 -20.37 2.51 -13.40
N LEU A 23 -21.59 2.28 -12.91
CA LEU A 23 -22.17 0.96 -12.65
C LEU A 23 -23.27 0.69 -13.66
N HIS A 24 -23.54 -0.59 -13.93
CA HIS A 24 -24.56 -1.01 -14.89
C HIS A 24 -25.57 -1.94 -14.22
N GLN A 25 -26.87 -1.64 -14.33
CA GLN A 25 -27.89 -2.60 -13.94
C GLN A 25 -27.78 -3.81 -14.88
N SER A 26 -27.69 -5.00 -14.31
CA SER A 26 -27.52 -6.25 -15.05
C SER A 26 -28.63 -6.42 -16.10
N THR A 27 -28.32 -6.17 -17.36
CA THR A 27 -28.89 -6.93 -18.48
C THR A 27 -27.91 -8.04 -18.78
N ALA A 28 -28.35 -9.28 -18.60
CA ALA A 28 -27.54 -10.48 -18.65
C ALA A 28 -26.56 -10.50 -19.83
N GLU A 29 -25.25 -10.52 -19.55
CA GLU A 29 -24.22 -11.17 -20.37
C GLU A 29 -22.92 -11.27 -19.56
N HIS A 30 -22.67 -12.46 -19.01
CA HIS A 30 -21.41 -12.80 -18.35
C HIS A 30 -20.33 -13.07 -19.41
N SER A 31 -19.72 -12.03 -19.97
CA SER A 31 -18.43 -12.20 -20.66
C SER A 31 -17.32 -12.18 -19.62
N CYS A 32 -17.02 -13.33 -19.04
CA CYS A 32 -15.80 -13.52 -18.25
C CYS A 32 -14.61 -13.43 -19.22
N ARG A 33 -13.99 -12.24 -19.34
CA ARG A 33 -12.75 -12.08 -20.12
C ARG A 33 -11.68 -12.97 -19.48
N LYS A 34 -10.94 -13.67 -20.34
CA LYS A 34 -9.94 -14.69 -19.99
C LYS A 34 -9.06 -14.24 -18.82
N ASN A 35 -8.94 -15.12 -17.82
CA ASN A 35 -7.97 -14.97 -16.73
C ASN A 35 -6.57 -14.81 -17.34
N ASN A 36 -5.97 -13.62 -17.20
CA ASN A 36 -4.52 -13.52 -17.35
C ASN A 36 -3.90 -14.42 -16.28
N ILE A 37 -3.10 -15.39 -16.72
CA ILE A 37 -2.33 -16.25 -15.83
C ILE A 37 -1.46 -15.31 -14.98
N PRO A 38 -1.47 -15.40 -13.64
CA PRO A 38 -0.62 -14.57 -12.82
C PRO A 38 0.83 -14.80 -13.26
N VAL A 39 1.52 -13.73 -13.69
CA VAL A 39 2.96 -13.80 -13.94
C VAL A 39 3.60 -14.32 -12.65
N VAL A 40 4.34 -15.43 -12.77
CA VAL A 40 5.09 -16.00 -11.64
C VAL A 40 6.19 -14.99 -11.33
N CYS A 41 5.97 -14.21 -10.29
CA CYS A 41 6.83 -13.09 -9.92
C CYS A 41 7.88 -13.57 -8.91
N GLY A 42 9.12 -13.78 -9.37
CA GLY A 42 10.24 -14.28 -8.56
C GLY A 42 10.86 -13.27 -7.59
N LEU A 43 10.19 -12.14 -7.33
CA LEU A 43 10.74 -11.02 -6.53
C LEU A 43 10.98 -11.41 -5.07
N SER A 44 10.10 -12.24 -4.51
CA SER A 44 10.27 -12.72 -3.13
C SER A 44 11.46 -13.68 -3.02
N GLU A 45 11.64 -14.55 -4.01
CA GLU A 45 12.80 -15.45 -4.11
C GLU A 45 14.11 -14.67 -4.27
N LEU A 46 14.12 -13.58 -5.05
CA LEU A 46 15.26 -12.67 -5.12
C LEU A 46 15.63 -12.10 -3.75
N CYS A 47 14.65 -11.65 -2.96
CA CYS A 47 14.90 -11.13 -1.62
C CYS A 47 15.52 -12.20 -0.71
N GLU A 48 15.07 -13.46 -0.81
CA GLU A 48 15.67 -14.57 -0.05
C GLU A 48 17.10 -14.89 -0.50
N MET A 49 17.38 -14.83 -1.80
CA MET A 49 18.75 -14.95 -2.34
C MET A 49 19.64 -13.78 -1.89
N ALA A 50 19.07 -12.57 -1.82
CA ALA A 50 19.77 -11.35 -1.40
C ALA A 50 20.40 -11.49 0.00
N LYS A 51 19.76 -12.25 0.90
CA LYS A 51 20.24 -12.49 2.27
C LYS A 51 21.54 -13.28 2.35
N GLN A 52 21.89 -14.02 1.30
CA GLN A 52 23.08 -14.86 1.25
C GLN A 52 24.33 -14.08 0.81
N PHE A 53 24.15 -12.87 0.27
CA PHE A 53 25.27 -12.01 -0.03
C PHE A 53 25.83 -11.43 1.28
N PRO A 54 27.17 -11.38 1.45
CA PRO A 54 27.76 -10.78 2.63
C PRO A 54 27.26 -9.35 2.80
N ALA A 55 26.97 -8.95 4.04
CA ALA A 55 26.65 -7.57 4.38
C ALA A 55 27.80 -6.68 3.86
N VAL A 56 27.53 -5.95 2.77
CA VAL A 56 28.53 -5.08 2.16
C VAL A 56 28.77 -3.94 3.15
N ASN A 57 30.04 -3.66 3.45
CA ASN A 57 30.47 -2.65 4.44
C ASN A 57 29.62 -1.36 4.37
N GLU A 58 29.10 -0.93 5.51
CA GLU A 58 28.19 0.22 5.66
C GLU A 58 28.80 1.57 5.23
N GLY A 59 30.10 1.63 4.96
CA GLY A 59 30.85 2.87 4.72
C GLY A 59 30.80 3.44 3.29
N ASP A 60 30.54 2.62 2.26
CA ASP A 60 30.85 3.01 0.87
C ASP A 60 29.69 2.93 -0.13
N ARG A 61 28.45 2.62 0.29
CA ARG A 61 27.30 2.57 -0.64
C ARG A 61 26.45 3.84 -0.61
N GLN A 62 26.17 4.35 -1.81
CA GLN A 62 25.21 5.42 -2.03
C GLN A 62 23.82 4.96 -1.57
N ALA A 63 23.17 5.70 -0.66
CA ALA A 63 21.87 5.32 -0.10
C ALA A 63 20.73 5.31 -1.14
N VAL A 64 20.97 5.94 -2.30
CA VAL A 64 20.01 6.18 -3.37
C VAL A 64 20.65 5.90 -4.71
N HIS A 65 19.94 5.18 -5.57
CA HIS A 65 20.25 5.00 -6.98
C HIS A 65 19.18 5.68 -7.83
N VAL A 66 19.56 6.71 -8.58
CA VAL A 66 18.66 7.41 -9.51
C VAL A 66 18.66 6.69 -10.86
N LEU A 67 17.49 6.41 -11.41
CA LEU A 67 17.35 5.79 -12.72
C LEU A 67 17.78 6.76 -13.83
N GLU A 68 18.92 6.48 -14.48
CA GLU A 68 19.39 7.17 -15.68
C GLU A 68 18.75 6.60 -16.97
N ASP A 69 18.81 7.33 -18.08
CA ASP A 69 18.09 6.99 -19.33
C ASP A 69 18.78 5.93 -20.20
N GLU A 70 20.04 5.54 -19.91
CA GLU A 70 20.84 4.63 -20.75
C GLU A 70 21.40 3.43 -19.96
N ASN A 71 21.19 2.21 -20.50
CA ASN A 71 21.78 0.92 -20.10
C ASN A 71 21.84 0.60 -18.59
N PHE A 72 20.68 0.22 -18.05
CA PHE A 72 20.47 -0.31 -16.71
C PHE A 72 20.88 -1.80 -16.61
N SER A 73 21.84 -2.13 -15.73
CA SER A 73 22.03 -3.53 -15.27
C SER A 73 22.33 -3.61 -13.76
N PRO A 74 21.33 -3.78 -12.88
CA PRO A 74 21.60 -3.76 -11.44
C PRO A 74 20.70 -4.74 -10.67
N GLU A 75 20.98 -6.03 -10.78
CA GLU A 75 20.37 -6.99 -9.84
C GLU A 75 20.90 -6.77 -8.41
N GLN A 76 22.14 -6.27 -8.26
CA GLN A 76 22.76 -6.01 -6.94
C GLN A 76 22.42 -4.66 -6.32
N ASP A 77 22.23 -3.59 -7.11
CA ASP A 77 21.99 -2.26 -6.54
C ASP A 77 20.53 -2.07 -6.12
N LEU A 78 19.57 -2.65 -6.86
CA LEU A 78 18.13 -2.62 -6.54
C LEU A 78 17.77 -3.20 -5.16
N LEU A 79 18.61 -4.11 -4.65
CA LEU A 79 18.39 -4.80 -3.37
C LEU A 79 19.07 -4.10 -2.19
N SER A 80 19.95 -3.13 -2.46
CA SER A 80 20.84 -2.56 -1.43
C SER A 80 20.72 -1.05 -1.24
N CYS A 81 19.98 -0.36 -2.10
CA CYS A 81 19.70 1.08 -1.99
C CYS A 81 18.28 1.40 -2.48
N VAL A 82 17.79 2.60 -2.13
CA VAL A 82 16.50 3.07 -2.65
C VAL A 82 16.68 3.45 -4.12
N THR A 83 15.82 2.94 -4.99
CA THR A 83 15.78 3.28 -6.41
C THR A 83 14.80 4.42 -6.66
N GLU A 84 15.21 5.44 -7.40
CA GLU A 84 14.40 6.64 -7.68
C GLU A 84 14.16 6.84 -9.18
N ASN A 85 12.91 7.09 -9.55
CA ASN A 85 12.58 7.76 -10.79
C ASN A 85 12.23 9.22 -10.51
N ASN A 86 13.21 10.11 -10.64
CA ASN A 86 13.01 11.56 -10.43
C ASN A 86 12.49 12.31 -11.68
N SER A 87 12.27 11.61 -12.79
CA SER A 87 11.75 12.21 -14.02
C SER A 87 10.24 12.45 -13.96
N ASP A 88 9.74 13.25 -14.89
CA ASP A 88 8.30 13.53 -15.07
C ASP A 88 7.59 12.47 -15.92
N TYR A 89 8.30 11.42 -16.37
CA TYR A 89 7.76 10.31 -17.14
C TYR A 89 8.05 8.95 -16.48
N ALA A 90 7.32 7.93 -16.88
CA ALA A 90 7.58 6.57 -16.42
C ALA A 90 8.82 5.99 -17.11
N LYS A 91 9.65 5.26 -16.36
CA LYS A 91 10.84 4.56 -16.89
C LYS A 91 10.63 3.05 -16.85
N ILE A 92 11.26 2.31 -17.76
CA ILE A 92 11.23 0.84 -17.73
C ILE A 92 12.57 0.35 -17.19
N ILE A 93 12.50 -0.54 -16.20
CA ILE A 93 13.66 -1.27 -15.70
C ILE A 93 13.54 -2.75 -16.08
N VAL A 94 14.70 -3.41 -16.21
CA VAL A 94 14.77 -4.86 -16.45
C VAL A 94 15.33 -5.53 -15.21
N LEU A 95 14.62 -6.51 -14.68
CA LEU A 95 15.02 -7.30 -13.52
C LEU A 95 14.64 -8.76 -13.76
N MET A 96 15.60 -9.69 -13.63
CA MET A 96 15.43 -11.12 -13.96
C MET A 96 14.89 -11.35 -15.39
N GLY A 97 15.29 -10.52 -16.34
CA GLY A 97 14.80 -10.58 -17.72
C GLY A 97 13.34 -10.17 -17.92
N GLN A 98 12.65 -9.70 -16.87
CA GLN A 98 11.30 -9.14 -16.94
C GLN A 98 11.34 -7.62 -16.95
N LYS A 99 10.35 -6.98 -17.59
CA LYS A 99 10.26 -5.52 -17.69
C LYS A 99 9.26 -4.98 -16.68
N TYR A 100 9.66 -3.96 -15.94
CA TYR A 100 8.83 -3.30 -14.94
C TYR A 100 8.76 -1.80 -15.21
N LEU A 101 7.57 -1.23 -15.13
CA LEU A 101 7.33 0.20 -15.27
C LEU A 101 7.51 0.90 -13.91
N VAL A 102 8.31 1.95 -13.86
CA VAL A 102 8.54 2.76 -12.66
C VAL A 102 7.87 4.12 -12.88
N PRO A 103 6.79 4.45 -12.15
CA PRO A 103 6.06 5.70 -12.32
C PRO A 103 6.94 6.95 -12.13
N PRO A 104 6.56 8.11 -12.70
CA PRO A 104 7.27 9.37 -12.47
C PRO A 104 7.26 9.76 -10.99
N LYS A 105 8.33 10.45 -10.57
CA LYS A 105 8.53 10.95 -9.20
C LYS A 105 8.33 9.87 -8.12
N SER A 106 8.60 8.61 -8.43
CA SER A 106 8.43 7.52 -7.48
C SER A 106 9.78 6.99 -7.01
N SER A 107 9.80 6.41 -5.82
CA SER A 107 10.98 5.71 -5.33
C SER A 107 10.60 4.40 -4.68
N PHE A 108 11.50 3.42 -4.70
CA PHE A 108 11.21 2.12 -4.09
C PHE A 108 12.44 1.42 -3.55
N LEU A 109 12.22 0.53 -2.59
CA LEU A 109 13.21 -0.41 -2.08
C LEU A 109 12.66 -1.82 -2.15
N LEU A 110 13.30 -2.67 -2.95
CA LEU A 110 13.02 -4.10 -3.03
C LEU A 110 13.86 -4.81 -1.96
N SER A 111 13.27 -5.03 -0.79
CA SER A 111 13.90 -5.81 0.27
C SER A 111 12.84 -6.38 1.21
N ASP A 112 13.23 -7.30 2.10
CA ASP A 112 12.39 -7.73 3.20
C ASP A 112 12.74 -7.03 4.53
N ILE A 113 12.00 -7.37 5.59
CA ILE A 113 12.08 -6.72 6.90
C ILE A 113 13.47 -6.80 7.55
N SER A 114 14.30 -7.80 7.22
CA SER A 114 15.68 -7.86 7.73
C SER A 114 16.59 -6.79 7.14
N CYS A 115 16.21 -6.20 6.00
CA CYS A 115 17.03 -5.26 5.23
C CYS A 115 16.32 -3.92 5.02
N LEU A 116 15.88 -3.28 6.12
CA LEU A 116 15.24 -1.96 6.12
C LEU A 116 16.22 -0.78 6.22
N GLN A 117 17.50 -1.03 6.52
CA GLN A 117 18.51 0.03 6.72
C GLN A 117 18.63 1.01 5.53
N PRO A 118 18.58 0.58 4.25
CA PRO A 118 18.63 1.52 3.14
C PRO A 118 17.48 2.55 3.17
N LEU A 119 16.29 2.15 3.59
CA LEU A 119 15.14 3.06 3.72
C LEU A 119 15.36 4.09 4.86
N LEU A 120 16.03 3.70 5.94
CA LEU A 120 16.40 4.61 7.03
C LEU A 120 17.52 5.57 6.59
N ASN A 121 18.50 5.06 5.85
CA ASN A 121 19.63 5.83 5.32
C ASN A 121 19.22 6.80 4.21
N TYR A 122 18.04 6.61 3.63
CA TYR A 122 17.44 7.55 2.68
C TYR A 122 17.11 8.92 3.31
N LYS A 123 17.09 9.02 4.65
CA LYS A 123 16.92 10.27 5.43
C LYS A 123 15.64 11.08 5.14
N LYS A 124 14.73 10.57 4.30
CA LYS A 124 13.38 11.13 4.13
C LYS A 124 12.51 10.87 5.36
N LYS A 125 11.63 11.83 5.64
CA LYS A 125 10.58 11.73 6.65
C LYS A 125 9.24 11.88 5.94
N TYR A 126 8.27 11.08 6.35
CA TYR A 126 7.00 10.96 5.64
C TYR A 126 5.87 11.58 6.45
N ASP A 127 5.06 12.40 5.79
CA ASP A 127 3.81 12.95 6.34
C ASP A 127 2.71 11.89 6.39
N VAL A 128 2.78 10.90 5.50
CA VAL A 128 1.83 9.79 5.42
C VAL A 128 2.58 8.47 5.28
N ILE A 129 2.25 7.51 6.15
CA ILE A 129 2.73 6.14 6.06
C ILE A 129 1.53 5.20 5.95
N VAL A 130 1.40 4.53 4.81
CA VAL A 130 0.42 3.46 4.57
C VAL A 130 1.10 2.11 4.78
N ILE A 131 0.43 1.19 5.47
CA ILE A 131 0.98 -0.13 5.81
C ILE A 131 -0.06 -1.21 5.51
N ASP A 132 0.29 -2.22 4.72
CA ASP A 132 -0.51 -3.45 4.51
C ASP A 132 0.25 -4.71 4.96
N PRO A 133 0.34 -4.97 6.28
CA PRO A 133 1.15 -6.08 6.79
C PRO A 133 0.68 -7.44 6.24
N PRO A 134 1.60 -8.40 6.02
CA PRO A 134 1.26 -9.77 5.66
C PRO A 134 0.69 -10.54 6.85
N TRP A 135 -0.53 -10.16 7.27
CA TRP A 135 -1.22 -10.68 8.45
C TRP A 135 -1.28 -12.21 8.48
N GLU A 136 -1.01 -12.80 9.64
CA GLU A 136 -1.08 -14.25 9.80
C GLU A 136 -2.46 -14.82 9.45
N ASN A 137 -2.49 -15.71 8.46
CA ASN A 137 -3.70 -16.42 8.08
C ASN A 137 -3.48 -17.94 7.98
N LYS A 138 -4.32 -18.73 8.68
CA LYS A 138 -4.30 -20.20 8.66
C LYS A 138 -4.44 -20.78 7.24
N SER A 139 -5.12 -20.11 6.31
CA SER A 139 -5.22 -20.55 4.91
C SER A 139 -3.94 -20.27 4.12
N VAL A 140 -3.30 -19.13 4.39
CA VAL A 140 -2.04 -18.73 3.73
C VAL A 140 -0.87 -19.59 4.22
N LYS A 141 -0.85 -19.95 5.52
CA LYS A 141 0.12 -20.91 6.12
C LYS A 141 0.18 -22.26 5.39
N ARG A 142 -0.90 -22.70 4.71
CA ARG A 142 -0.90 -23.96 3.94
C ARG A 142 -0.38 -23.80 2.50
N SER A 143 -0.27 -22.57 2.01
CA SER A 143 0.09 -22.29 0.61
C SER A 143 1.55 -21.90 0.40
N ASN A 144 2.34 -21.66 1.47
CA ASN A 144 3.74 -21.21 1.44
C ASN A 144 4.06 -20.02 0.51
N ARG A 145 3.04 -19.28 0.06
CA ARG A 145 3.20 -18.23 -0.95
C ARG A 145 3.91 -16.96 -0.46
N TYR A 146 3.96 -16.72 0.87
CA TYR A 146 4.67 -15.59 1.49
C TYR A 146 5.15 -15.93 2.91
N ASN A 147 6.30 -15.39 3.30
CA ASN A 147 6.76 -15.36 4.68
C ASN A 147 5.84 -14.44 5.51
N LEU A 148 4.95 -15.05 6.29
CA LEU A 148 4.06 -14.31 7.20
C LEU A 148 4.89 -13.67 8.31
N LEU A 149 4.54 -12.44 8.69
CA LEU A 149 5.17 -11.78 9.83
C LEU A 149 4.37 -12.02 11.10
N SER A 150 5.09 -12.37 12.17
CA SER A 150 4.54 -12.38 13.52
C SER A 150 4.23 -10.95 13.99
N SER A 151 3.34 -10.83 14.98
CA SER A 151 3.06 -9.55 15.65
C SER A 151 4.33 -8.88 16.21
N SER A 152 5.31 -9.66 16.68
CA SER A 152 6.58 -9.14 17.17
C SER A 152 7.41 -8.52 16.06
N GLN A 153 7.53 -9.20 14.91
CA GLN A 153 8.24 -8.67 13.74
C GLN A 153 7.56 -7.41 13.20
N ILE A 154 6.23 -7.35 13.17
CA ILE A 154 5.52 -6.13 12.74
C ILE A 154 5.85 -4.96 13.67
N LYS A 155 5.91 -5.16 15.00
CA LYS A 155 6.29 -4.09 15.95
C LYS A 155 7.69 -3.54 15.71
N GLN A 156 8.63 -4.36 15.23
CA GLN A 156 10.03 -3.97 14.98
C GLN A 156 10.20 -3.02 13.78
N ILE A 157 9.17 -2.84 12.95
CA ILE A 157 9.25 -1.87 11.84
C ILE A 157 9.41 -0.47 12.44
N PRO A 158 10.43 0.31 12.02
CA PRO A 158 10.80 1.58 12.64
C PRO A 158 9.92 2.74 12.16
N VAL A 159 8.59 2.60 12.22
CA VAL A 159 7.62 3.63 11.80
C VAL A 159 7.89 4.99 12.46
N PRO A 160 8.18 5.09 13.78
CA PRO A 160 8.50 6.38 14.40
C PRO A 160 9.76 7.03 13.83
N ALA A 161 10.74 6.23 13.37
CA ALA A 161 11.97 6.75 12.77
C ALA A 161 11.78 7.17 11.31
N LEU A 162 10.71 6.74 10.64
CA LEU A 162 10.37 7.14 9.27
C LEU A 162 9.36 8.30 9.22
N ALA A 163 8.58 8.47 10.28
CA ALA A 163 7.54 9.49 10.38
C ALA A 163 8.11 10.91 10.52
N ALA A 164 7.52 11.85 9.78
CA ALA A 164 7.59 13.27 10.08
C ALA A 164 6.74 13.61 11.33
N PRO A 165 6.95 14.75 11.99
CA PRO A 165 6.06 15.19 13.06
C PRO A 165 4.61 15.27 12.59
N ASN A 166 3.66 14.79 13.40
CA ASN A 166 2.24 14.68 13.05
C ASN A 166 1.92 13.77 11.84
N CYS A 167 2.83 12.85 11.46
CA CYS A 167 2.61 11.86 10.41
C CYS A 167 1.29 11.11 10.60
N LEU A 168 0.49 11.03 9.55
CA LEU A 168 -0.68 10.16 9.46
C LEU A 168 -0.22 8.74 9.17
N VAL A 169 -0.58 7.80 10.02
CA VAL A 169 -0.32 6.37 9.84
C VAL A 169 -1.65 5.69 9.48
N VAL A 170 -1.67 5.01 8.35
CA VAL A 170 -2.85 4.28 7.83
C VAL A 170 -2.50 2.81 7.74
N THR A 171 -3.22 1.95 8.43
CA THR A 171 -2.94 0.51 8.46
C THR A 171 -4.12 -0.28 7.93
N TRP A 172 -3.90 -1.04 6.86
CA TRP A 172 -4.86 -2.04 6.37
C TRP A 172 -4.94 -3.21 7.35
N VAL A 173 -6.15 -3.57 7.74
CA VAL A 173 -6.41 -4.66 8.68
C VAL A 173 -7.48 -5.59 8.13
N THR A 174 -7.21 -6.89 8.21
CA THR A 174 -8.23 -7.91 7.91
C THR A 174 -9.38 -7.87 8.94
N ASN A 175 -10.56 -8.38 8.59
CA ASN A 175 -11.73 -8.45 9.50
C ASN A 175 -11.58 -9.36 10.73
N ARG A 176 -10.37 -9.81 11.05
CA ARG A 176 -10.12 -10.60 12.25
C ARG A 176 -9.93 -9.66 13.43
N GLN A 177 -10.83 -9.75 14.41
CA GLN A 177 -10.78 -8.90 15.61
C GLN A 177 -9.45 -8.95 16.36
N LYS A 178 -8.68 -10.06 16.26
CA LYS A 178 -7.35 -10.15 16.84
C LYS A 178 -6.36 -9.15 16.22
N HIS A 179 -6.43 -8.93 14.90
CA HIS A 179 -5.52 -8.00 14.22
C HIS A 179 -5.95 -6.55 14.47
N LEU A 180 -7.26 -6.28 14.51
CA LEU A 180 -7.78 -4.97 14.86
C LEU A 180 -7.38 -4.54 16.27
N ARG A 181 -7.53 -5.44 17.26
CA ARG A 181 -7.06 -5.22 18.64
C ARG A 181 -5.55 -5.05 18.71
N PHE A 182 -4.79 -5.92 18.06
CA PHE A 182 -3.33 -5.78 17.99
C PHE A 182 -2.90 -4.41 17.46
N VAL A 183 -3.52 -3.92 16.38
CA VAL A 183 -3.18 -2.59 15.82
C VAL A 183 -3.48 -1.49 16.82
N LYS A 184 -4.71 -1.45 17.36
CA LYS A 184 -5.20 -0.36 18.22
C LYS A 184 -4.62 -0.37 19.64
N ASP A 185 -4.48 -1.55 20.22
CA ASP A 185 -4.19 -1.72 21.65
C ASP A 185 -2.70 -2.01 21.92
N GLU A 186 -1.94 -2.41 20.89
CA GLU A 186 -0.52 -2.78 21.05
C GLU A 186 0.42 -2.07 20.07
N LEU A 187 0.15 -2.14 18.77
CA LEU A 187 1.07 -1.64 17.73
C LEU A 187 1.13 -0.11 17.72
N TYR A 188 -0.03 0.54 17.70
CA TYR A 188 -0.12 2.00 17.71
C TYR A 188 0.47 2.59 18.98
N PRO A 189 0.12 2.11 20.20
CA PRO A 189 0.79 2.53 21.42
C PRO A 189 2.32 2.32 21.38
N HIS A 190 2.79 1.18 20.85
CA HIS A 190 4.24 0.92 20.72
C HIS A 190 4.94 1.93 19.81
N TRP A 191 4.30 2.36 18.73
CA TRP A 191 4.81 3.39 17.82
C TRP A 191 4.47 4.82 18.24
N SER A 192 3.89 5.04 19.42
CA SER A 192 3.39 6.36 19.86
C SER A 192 2.40 6.99 18.87
N VAL A 193 1.57 6.15 18.23
CA VAL A 193 0.49 6.56 17.33
C VAL A 193 -0.82 6.65 18.12
N LYS A 194 -1.51 7.79 18.05
CA LYS A 194 -2.87 7.94 18.54
C LYS A 194 -3.86 7.47 17.48
N THR A 195 -4.70 6.49 17.78
CA THR A 195 -5.83 6.12 16.91
C THR A 195 -6.79 7.29 16.73
N LEU A 196 -7.18 7.57 15.49
CA LEU A 196 -8.10 8.65 15.12
C LEU A 196 -9.43 8.14 14.56
N ALA A 197 -9.37 7.17 13.65
CA ALA A 197 -10.55 6.76 12.87
C ALA A 197 -10.48 5.30 12.42
N GLU A 198 -11.65 4.78 12.03
CA GLU A 198 -11.79 3.48 11.39
C GLU A 198 -12.60 3.63 10.10
N TRP A 199 -11.94 3.39 8.98
CA TRP A 199 -12.54 3.45 7.65
C TRP A 199 -12.72 2.04 7.07
N HIS A 200 -13.56 1.93 6.04
CA HIS A 200 -13.88 0.65 5.45
C HIS A 200 -13.80 0.72 3.92
N TRP A 201 -13.04 -0.19 3.33
CA TRP A 201 -13.08 -0.44 1.89
C TRP A 201 -14.06 -1.56 1.58
N VAL A 202 -15.17 -1.23 0.96
CA VAL A 202 -16.25 -2.13 0.55
C VAL A 202 -16.06 -2.53 -0.91
N LYS A 203 -16.24 -3.83 -1.17
CA LYS A 203 -16.08 -4.47 -2.47
C LYS A 203 -17.44 -4.79 -3.06
N ILE A 204 -17.70 -4.23 -4.23
CA ILE A 204 -18.93 -4.45 -5.00
C ILE A 204 -18.65 -5.05 -6.38
N THR A 205 -19.68 -5.59 -7.02
CA THR A 205 -19.67 -5.98 -8.43
C THR A 205 -19.90 -4.75 -9.32
N ASN A 206 -19.77 -4.93 -10.63
CA ASN A 206 -20.16 -3.92 -11.63
C ASN A 206 -21.67 -3.59 -11.60
N ALA A 207 -22.49 -4.45 -11.01
CA ALA A 207 -23.90 -4.21 -10.77
C ALA A 207 -24.20 -3.47 -9.46
N GLY A 208 -23.17 -3.15 -8.66
CA GLY A 208 -23.34 -2.47 -7.37
C GLY A 208 -23.69 -3.41 -6.20
N GLU A 209 -23.66 -4.72 -6.41
CA GLU A 209 -23.95 -5.71 -5.37
C GLU A 209 -22.69 -6.02 -4.56
N PHE A 210 -22.81 -6.33 -3.27
CA PHE A 210 -21.63 -6.78 -2.50
C PHE A 210 -21.06 -8.07 -3.10
N VAL A 211 -19.73 -8.16 -3.24
CA VAL A 211 -19.07 -9.38 -3.75
C VAL A 211 -19.28 -10.61 -2.87
N LEU A 212 -19.68 -10.39 -1.61
CA LEU A 212 -20.08 -11.40 -0.64
C LEU A 212 -21.20 -10.85 0.25
N PRO A 213 -22.08 -11.69 0.79
CA PRO A 213 -23.07 -11.25 1.76
C PRO A 213 -22.41 -10.59 2.98
N LEU A 214 -22.95 -9.44 3.40
CA LEU A 214 -22.40 -8.64 4.51
C LEU A 214 -22.46 -9.39 5.86
N ASP A 215 -23.42 -10.31 5.98
CA ASP A 215 -23.65 -11.20 7.12
C ASP A 215 -22.83 -12.50 7.09
N SER A 216 -22.04 -12.75 6.04
CA SER A 216 -21.19 -13.94 5.96
C SER A 216 -20.30 -14.13 7.19
N LEU A 217 -20.26 -15.36 7.71
CA LEU A 217 -19.57 -15.70 8.96
C LEU A 217 -18.04 -15.72 8.81
N HIS A 218 -17.53 -15.94 7.60
CA HIS A 218 -16.10 -16.21 7.38
C HIS A 218 -15.37 -15.10 6.63
N LYS A 219 -15.96 -14.59 5.54
CA LYS A 219 -15.37 -13.56 4.70
C LYS A 219 -16.34 -12.40 4.60
N LYS A 220 -15.84 -11.19 4.81
CA LYS A 220 -16.64 -9.97 4.66
C LYS A 220 -16.38 -9.34 3.29
N PRO A 221 -17.36 -8.65 2.70
CA PRO A 221 -17.18 -7.91 1.44
C PRO A 221 -16.45 -6.58 1.66
N TYR A 222 -15.74 -6.40 2.75
CA TYR A 222 -15.02 -5.17 3.05
C TYR A 222 -13.71 -5.47 3.78
N GLU A 223 -12.80 -4.51 3.83
CA GLU A 223 -11.58 -4.51 4.66
C GLU A 223 -11.53 -3.23 5.48
N VAL A 224 -10.79 -3.26 6.59
CA VAL A 224 -10.72 -2.14 7.55
C VAL A 224 -9.43 -1.36 7.33
N LEU A 225 -9.50 -0.04 7.42
CA LEU A 225 -8.34 0.82 7.61
C LEU A 225 -8.43 1.44 9.00
N VAL A 226 -7.38 1.27 9.79
CA VAL A 226 -7.21 2.03 11.03
C VAL A 226 -6.33 3.23 10.70
N LEU A 227 -6.77 4.42 11.08
CA LEU A 227 -6.00 5.65 10.90
C LEU A 227 -5.57 6.15 12.27
N GLY A 228 -4.31 6.56 12.37
CA GLY A 228 -3.75 7.16 13.56
C GLY A 228 -2.75 8.25 13.22
N ARG A 229 -2.31 8.99 14.23
CA ARG A 229 -1.32 10.06 14.06
C ARG A 229 -0.19 9.91 15.06
N ILE A 230 1.04 10.04 14.60
CA ILE A 230 2.23 10.04 15.47
C ILE A 230 2.10 11.20 16.44
N GLN A 231 2.19 10.89 17.74
CA GLN A 231 2.25 11.90 18.78
C GLN A 231 3.66 12.48 18.78
N GLY A 232 3.78 13.76 18.41
CA GLY A 232 5.01 14.54 18.58
C GLY A 232 5.06 15.20 19.96
N ASP A 233 6.14 15.94 20.21
CA ASP A 233 6.25 16.76 21.41
C ASP A 233 5.18 17.88 21.39
N VAL A 234 4.50 18.08 22.52
CA VAL A 234 3.23 18.82 22.61
C VAL A 234 3.35 20.27 22.14
N GLU A 235 4.54 20.86 22.28
CA GLU A 235 4.83 22.26 21.91
C GLU A 235 4.89 22.46 20.38
N GLU A 236 5.31 21.46 19.61
CA GLU A 236 5.42 21.54 18.14
C GLU A 236 4.06 21.29 17.45
N ALA A 237 3.16 20.54 18.10
CA ALA A 237 1.81 20.29 17.61
C ALA A 237 0.87 21.52 17.75
N LEU A 238 1.10 22.37 18.76
CA LEU A 238 0.29 23.58 19.00
C LEU A 238 0.66 24.73 18.06
N SER A 239 1.91 24.82 17.60
CA SER A 239 2.37 25.83 16.63
C SER A 239 1.99 25.49 15.19
N ARG A 240 1.71 24.21 14.88
CA ARG A 240 1.32 23.70 13.56
C ARG A 240 -0.18 23.36 13.48
N LYS A 241 -1.07 24.22 13.99
CA LYS A 241 -2.48 24.17 13.53
C LYS A 241 -2.46 24.36 12.02
N SER A 242 -2.68 23.29 11.26
CA SER A 242 -2.69 23.37 9.80
C SER A 242 -3.96 24.09 9.37
N GLU A 243 -3.86 25.39 9.18
CA GLU A 243 -4.86 26.15 8.44
C GLU A 243 -5.08 25.46 7.07
N GLY A 244 -6.33 25.16 6.74
CA GLY A 244 -6.72 24.62 5.43
C GLY A 244 -6.84 23.10 5.27
N VAL A 245 -6.54 22.28 6.29
CA VAL A 245 -6.71 20.80 6.20
C VAL A 245 -7.97 20.35 6.94
N LEU A 246 -8.82 19.55 6.29
CA LEU A 246 -10.02 19.00 6.92
C LEU A 246 -9.68 17.98 8.02
N PRO A 247 -10.45 17.92 9.11
CA PRO A 247 -10.27 16.88 10.12
C PRO A 247 -10.58 15.50 9.51
N ILE A 248 -9.81 14.49 9.94
CA ILE A 248 -10.08 13.10 9.56
C ILE A 248 -11.44 12.68 10.13
N PRO A 249 -12.42 12.28 9.30
CA PRO A 249 -13.70 11.80 9.80
C PRO A 249 -13.51 10.46 10.52
N GLU A 250 -14.25 10.26 11.61
CA GLU A 250 -14.23 9.03 12.40
C GLU A 250 -14.57 7.79 11.54
N HIS A 251 -15.45 7.98 10.56
CA HIS A 251 -15.90 6.96 9.62
C HIS A 251 -15.87 7.47 8.18
N LYS A 252 -15.33 6.66 7.27
CA LYS A 252 -15.38 6.87 5.82
C LYS A 252 -15.53 5.53 5.12
N LEU A 253 -16.29 5.50 4.03
CA LEU A 253 -16.43 4.35 3.17
C LEU A 253 -15.71 4.62 1.84
N ILE A 254 -14.90 3.66 1.42
CA ILE A 254 -14.36 3.56 0.06
C ILE A 254 -15.12 2.41 -0.59
N VAL A 255 -15.81 2.66 -1.69
CA VAL A 255 -16.54 1.60 -2.42
C VAL A 255 -15.91 1.45 -3.79
N SER A 256 -15.48 0.24 -4.13
CA SER A 256 -14.95 -0.03 -5.47
C SER A 256 -15.18 -1.47 -5.92
N ILE A 257 -15.04 -1.68 -7.22
CA ILE A 257 -14.97 -3.00 -7.82
C ILE A 257 -13.53 -3.50 -7.60
N PRO A 258 -13.31 -4.61 -6.87
CA PRO A 258 -11.97 -5.09 -6.60
C PRO A 258 -11.28 -5.55 -7.89
N CYS A 259 -9.97 -5.33 -7.97
CA CYS A 259 -9.16 -5.91 -9.03
C CYS A 259 -9.19 -7.46 -8.94
N THR A 260 -9.07 -8.13 -10.09
CA THR A 260 -8.93 -9.59 -10.14
C THR A 260 -7.61 -10.07 -9.54
N LEU A 261 -6.60 -9.20 -9.50
CA LEU A 261 -5.32 -9.48 -8.86
C LEU A 261 -5.47 -9.50 -7.33
N HIS A 262 -5.06 -10.62 -6.74
CA HIS A 262 -5.22 -10.86 -5.31
C HIS A 262 -4.47 -9.81 -4.48
N SER A 263 -5.10 -9.34 -3.40
CA SER A 263 -4.57 -8.33 -2.47
C SER A 263 -4.25 -6.96 -3.09
N HIS A 264 -4.74 -6.64 -4.29
CA HIS A 264 -4.58 -5.30 -4.85
C HIS A 264 -5.61 -4.34 -4.20
N LYS A 265 -5.11 -3.46 -3.33
CA LYS A 265 -5.89 -2.43 -2.62
C LYS A 265 -6.14 -1.22 -3.53
N PRO A 266 -7.23 -0.45 -3.32
CA PRO A 266 -7.43 0.79 -4.05
C PRO A 266 -6.34 1.81 -3.66
N PRO A 267 -5.85 2.62 -4.62
CA PRO A 267 -4.90 3.68 -4.33
C PRO A 267 -5.52 4.69 -3.36
N LEU A 268 -4.76 5.09 -2.33
CA LEU A 268 -5.26 5.99 -1.28
C LEU A 268 -4.93 7.46 -1.53
N THR A 269 -4.12 7.80 -2.53
CA THR A 269 -3.71 9.19 -2.81
C THR A 269 -4.90 10.14 -2.91
N ALA A 270 -5.86 9.85 -3.81
CA ALA A 270 -7.04 10.68 -3.99
C ALA A 270 -8.00 10.62 -2.78
N VAL A 271 -8.04 9.49 -2.07
CA VAL A 271 -8.91 9.31 -0.90
C VAL A 271 -8.42 10.14 0.29
N LEU A 272 -7.11 10.30 0.42
CA LEU A 272 -6.47 11.03 1.51
C LEU A 272 -6.24 12.51 1.17
N ALA A 273 -6.21 12.89 -0.11
CA ALA A 273 -5.85 14.23 -0.57
C ALA A 273 -6.59 15.38 0.15
N GLU A 274 -7.89 15.22 0.43
CA GLU A 274 -8.70 16.24 1.11
C GLU A 274 -8.33 16.45 2.60
N PHE A 275 -7.56 15.53 3.18
CA PHE A 275 -7.12 15.55 4.58
C PHE A 275 -5.61 15.76 4.73
N LEU A 276 -4.94 16.10 3.63
CA LEU A 276 -3.51 16.27 3.55
C LEU A 276 -3.19 17.65 2.99
N LYS A 277 -1.99 18.14 3.28
CA LYS A 277 -1.47 19.33 2.61
C LYS A 277 -1.07 18.96 1.17
N PRO A 278 -0.97 19.95 0.26
CA PRO A 278 -0.24 19.75 -0.99
C PRO A 278 1.19 19.26 -0.71
N ASP A 279 1.76 18.52 -1.67
CA ASP A 279 3.17 18.13 -1.69
C ASP A 279 3.67 17.35 -0.46
N VAL A 280 2.84 16.45 0.06
CA VAL A 280 3.20 15.55 1.18
C VAL A 280 4.12 14.42 0.75
N GLU A 281 5.11 14.10 1.59
CA GLU A 281 5.95 12.92 1.40
C GLU A 281 5.19 11.67 1.88
N CYS A 282 4.98 10.72 0.97
CA CYS A 282 4.18 9.52 1.24
C CYS A 282 5.03 8.24 1.14
N LEU A 283 4.82 7.32 2.08
CA LEU A 283 5.46 6.00 2.13
C LEU A 283 4.42 4.88 2.17
N GLU A 284 4.57 3.88 1.31
CA GLU A 284 3.83 2.61 1.39
C GLU A 284 4.76 1.48 1.84
N LEU A 285 4.45 0.87 2.99
CA LEU A 285 5.15 -0.30 3.54
C LEU A 285 4.39 -1.59 3.20
N PHE A 286 5.15 -2.63 2.81
CA PHE A 286 4.63 -3.87 2.22
C PHE A 286 3.94 -3.65 0.86
N ALA A 287 4.40 -2.64 0.14
CA ALA A 287 3.90 -2.28 -1.17
C ALA A 287 4.09 -3.43 -2.16
N ARG A 288 3.16 -3.49 -3.12
CA ARG A 288 3.24 -4.34 -4.33
C ARG A 288 3.05 -3.57 -5.62
N ASN A 289 2.69 -2.30 -5.47
CA ASN A 289 2.41 -1.36 -6.53
C ASN A 289 3.19 -0.07 -6.22
N LEU A 290 3.74 0.56 -7.25
CA LEU A 290 4.30 1.90 -7.16
C LEU A 290 3.22 2.92 -7.53
N GLN A 291 3.22 4.04 -6.82
CA GLN A 291 2.39 5.20 -7.13
C GLN A 291 3.29 6.39 -7.48
N PRO A 292 2.89 7.25 -8.43
CA PRO A 292 3.58 8.52 -8.67
C PRO A 292 3.68 9.35 -7.39
N GLY A 293 4.86 9.91 -7.10
CA GLY A 293 5.09 10.74 -5.91
C GLY A 293 5.31 9.97 -4.60
N TRP A 294 5.27 8.64 -4.60
CA TRP A 294 5.39 7.82 -3.38
C TRP A 294 6.75 7.12 -3.28
N THR A 295 7.22 6.97 -2.05
CA THR A 295 8.21 5.94 -1.71
C THR A 295 7.48 4.63 -1.40
N SER A 296 7.96 3.52 -1.93
CA SER A 296 7.36 2.18 -1.73
C SER A 296 8.39 1.18 -1.23
N TRP A 297 8.05 0.36 -0.25
CA TRP A 297 8.94 -0.69 0.24
C TRP A 297 8.22 -2.03 0.37
N GLY A 298 8.87 -3.09 -0.08
CA GLY A 298 8.40 -4.46 0.11
C GLY A 298 9.17 -5.47 -0.73
N ASN A 299 9.07 -6.74 -0.33
CA ASN A 299 9.70 -7.86 -1.04
C ASN A 299 8.97 -8.26 -2.34
N GLU A 300 7.86 -7.60 -2.64
CA GLU A 300 7.10 -7.72 -3.89
C GLU A 300 6.83 -6.33 -4.50
N VAL A 301 7.61 -5.31 -4.17
CA VAL A 301 7.28 -3.90 -4.47
C VAL A 301 7.02 -3.59 -5.95
N LEU A 302 7.61 -4.36 -6.86
CA LEU A 302 7.42 -4.24 -8.31
C LEU A 302 6.37 -5.20 -8.89
N LYS A 303 5.65 -5.97 -8.07
CA LYS A 303 4.77 -7.04 -8.56
C LYS A 303 3.72 -6.56 -9.55
N PHE A 304 3.08 -5.43 -9.29
CA PHE A 304 2.06 -4.85 -10.17
C PHE A 304 2.64 -3.84 -11.16
N GLN A 305 3.96 -3.77 -11.28
CA GLN A 305 4.66 -2.95 -12.25
C GLN A 305 5.07 -3.70 -13.51
N HIS A 306 4.80 -5.01 -13.59
CA HIS A 306 5.10 -5.78 -14.80
C HIS A 306 4.38 -5.20 -16.02
N THR A 307 5.08 -5.06 -17.15
CA THR A 307 4.53 -4.40 -18.36
C THR A 307 3.24 -5.04 -18.87
N ASP A 308 3.01 -6.33 -18.62
CA ASP A 308 1.76 -7.03 -19.01
C ASP A 308 0.50 -6.49 -18.32
N TYR A 309 0.63 -5.73 -17.23
CA TYR A 309 -0.49 -5.06 -16.58
C TYR A 309 -0.81 -3.70 -17.21
N PHE A 310 -0.01 -3.23 -18.16
CA PHE A 310 -0.17 -1.92 -18.81
C PHE A 310 -0.50 -2.10 -20.29
N THR A 311 -1.35 -1.21 -20.79
CA THR A 311 -1.59 -1.09 -22.23
C THR A 311 -0.89 0.16 -22.71
N LEU A 312 -0.09 0.04 -23.78
CA LEU A 312 0.48 1.21 -24.43
C LEU A 312 -0.65 2.00 -25.08
N LEU A 313 -0.90 3.20 -24.58
CA LEU A 313 -1.73 4.16 -25.29
C LEU A 313 -0.89 4.68 -26.46
N GLN A 314 -1.28 4.35 -27.68
CA GLN A 314 -0.76 5.07 -28.84
C GLN A 314 -1.34 6.48 -28.75
N ASN A 315 -0.48 7.50 -28.74
CA ASN A 315 -0.93 8.89 -28.80
C ASN A 315 -1.72 9.05 -30.11
N GLU A 316 -3.03 9.28 -30.02
CA GLU A 316 -3.82 9.90 -31.09
C GLU A 316 -3.47 11.39 -31.20
#